data_AF-A0A1A9BT51-F1
#
_entry.id   AF-A0A1A9BT51-F1
#
_cell.length_a   1.000
_cell.length_b   1.000
_cell.length_c   1.000
_cell.angle_alpha   90.00
_cell.angle_beta   90.00
_cell.angle_gamma   90.00
#
_symmetry.space_group_name_H-M   'P 1'
#
loop_
_entity.id
_entity.type
_entity.pdbx_description
1 polymer ?
#
loop_
_entity_poly.entity_id
_entity_poly.type
_entity_poly.pdbx_seq_one_letter_code
_entity_poly.pdbx_strand_id
1 'polypeptide(L)'
;MSAMTVVWIYGAWCGLIAVGVGLGRVTWEFLGIGVGGVWRGLGPWQSGRADQRIPVVGGGEPAPLAYWWRQMWTDGLSAAGYGFQVVWSALADPWLERTGRNLFRGRTPSGGLTDSPFSAALLVVFVAPGTVAGALLGAALAGVLLGAFLTVFGLLLALLWLGCAAAVPVLRGVERAWELARGIRVKCPYPRCYRPVPLAVHRCPGCEAGHASLRPGRYGLVWHRCTCGRRLPTTRAARRGSLTALCPHCDRRLPPAVGSTRVVHAPLIGGTSSGKTMLMAAMVEGLHAFARRGELTVEYASADDRAAAVDLNQELKQTGWARATTGGQPRALMLTVARGRRRRLLYLYDPMGESVSEADRVRAQPYLQHTDGVVLVADVLADAGVRGRLGEDDISRATAARPSSQGPWDTYQRLTGELQALTGRRERLCVATVVTKRDILDQLTTLPVPGPRVDDWLTEIGLDRLVRALGGDFRAARYWAVSARAATGTGPLESEQRRAAEPVLWLLAVSGLRTAALAGPGGRPGVKERRLRLRGPRDRERTPA
;
A
#
# COMPACT_ATOMS: atom_id res chain seq x y z
N MET A 1 71.82 38.17 40.97
CA MET A 1 70.93 37.48 40.02
C MET A 1 70.92 38.27 38.72
N SER A 2 71.15 37.63 37.56
CA SER A 2 70.97 38.33 36.29
C SER A 2 69.49 38.68 36.09
N ALA A 3 69.17 39.77 35.40
CA ALA A 3 67.79 40.16 35.10
C ALA A 3 67.00 39.00 34.45
N MET A 4 67.67 38.17 33.64
CA MET A 4 67.10 36.95 33.08
C MET A 4 66.63 35.95 34.14
N THR A 5 67.43 35.66 35.18
CA THR A 5 67.00 34.75 36.26
C THR A 5 65.75 35.24 37.00
N VAL A 6 65.62 36.54 37.21
CA VAL A 6 64.42 37.13 37.87
C VAL A 6 63.18 36.96 36.99
N VAL A 7 63.32 37.21 35.68
CA VAL A 7 62.23 37.03 34.71
C VAL A 7 61.81 35.55 34.61
N TRP A 8 62.77 34.61 34.62
CA TRP A 8 62.48 33.17 34.60
C TRP A 8 61.75 32.69 35.85
N ILE A 9 62.18 33.12 37.04
CA ILE A 9 61.54 32.76 38.31
C ILE A 9 60.12 33.35 38.38
N TYR A 10 59.96 34.61 37.96
CA TYR A 10 58.65 35.24 37.88
C TYR A 10 57.71 34.54 36.89
N GLY A 11 58.20 34.18 35.71
CA GLY A 11 57.46 33.41 34.72
C GLY A 11 57.04 32.03 35.24
N ALA A 12 57.95 31.33 35.93
CA ALA A 12 57.66 30.04 36.55
C ALA A 12 56.60 30.15 37.65
N TRP A 13 56.65 31.20 38.48
CA TRP A 13 55.66 31.46 39.53
C TRP A 13 54.27 31.74 38.95
N CYS A 14 54.19 32.64 37.96
CA CYS A 14 52.95 32.92 37.24
C CYS A 14 52.40 31.67 36.56
N GLY A 15 53.26 30.83 35.99
CA GLY A 15 52.90 29.54 35.40
C GLY A 15 52.35 28.55 36.42
N LEU A 16 52.93 28.48 37.62
CA LEU A 16 52.48 27.59 38.70
C LEU A 16 51.09 27.99 39.21
N ILE A 17 50.85 29.30 39.38
CA ILE A 17 49.52 29.84 39.71
C ILE A 17 48.53 29.55 38.57
N ALA A 18 48.91 29.79 37.32
CA ALA A 18 48.05 29.55 36.16
C ALA A 18 47.64 28.07 36.06
N VAL A 19 48.58 27.15 36.27
CA VAL A 19 48.33 25.70 36.32
C VAL A 19 47.43 25.34 37.48
N GLY A 20 47.71 25.81 38.70
CA GLY A 20 46.91 25.49 39.89
C GLY A 20 45.47 26.02 39.82
N VAL A 21 45.29 27.25 39.34
CA VAL A 21 43.96 27.87 39.15
C VAL A 21 43.23 27.22 37.97
N GLY A 22 43.92 27.06 36.84
CA GLY A 22 43.37 26.51 35.60
C GLY A 22 42.96 25.04 35.75
N LEU A 23 43.89 24.14 36.07
CA LEU A 23 43.62 22.69 36.20
C LEU A 23 42.86 22.32 37.48
N GLY A 24 42.83 23.21 38.47
CA GLY A 24 42.05 23.05 39.68
C GLY A 24 40.56 23.38 39.47
N ARG A 25 40.06 24.37 40.19
CA ARG A 25 38.62 24.68 40.27
C ARG A 25 38.03 25.24 38.97
N VAL A 26 38.80 26.03 38.23
CA VAL A 26 38.27 26.88 37.15
C VAL A 26 37.83 26.07 35.92
N THR A 27 38.59 25.04 35.53
CA THR A 27 38.19 24.14 34.43
C THR A 27 36.86 23.46 34.74
N TRP A 28 36.67 22.94 35.95
CA TRP A 28 35.43 22.26 36.35
C TRP A 28 34.24 23.22 36.43
N GLU A 29 34.47 24.45 36.87
CA GLU A 29 33.43 25.49 36.91
C GLU A 29 32.96 25.87 35.51
N PHE A 30 33.89 26.14 34.57
CA PHE A 30 33.55 26.39 33.17
C PHE A 30 32.88 25.20 32.50
N LEU A 31 33.35 23.97 32.79
CA LEU A 31 32.73 22.76 32.26
C LEU A 31 31.29 22.61 32.77
N GLY A 32 31.05 22.83 34.07
CA GLY A 32 29.72 22.78 34.67
C GLY A 32 28.77 23.84 34.10
N ILE A 33 29.27 25.06 33.90
CA ILE A 33 28.53 26.14 33.24
C ILE A 33 28.19 25.77 31.79
N GLY A 34 29.16 25.23 31.05
CA GLY A 34 28.99 24.80 29.66
C GLY A 34 27.96 23.68 29.51
N VAL A 35 28.07 22.62 30.31
CA VAL A 35 27.10 21.51 30.34
C VAL A 35 25.70 22.00 30.73
N GLY A 36 25.61 22.87 31.74
CA GLY A 36 24.33 23.49 32.12
C GLY A 36 23.73 24.37 31.02
N GLY A 37 24.58 25.03 30.23
CA GLY A 37 24.18 25.74 29.02
C GLY A 37 23.62 24.79 27.96
N VAL A 38 24.36 23.75 27.59
CA VAL A 38 23.92 22.73 26.61
C VAL A 38 22.57 22.14 27.01
N TRP A 39 22.40 21.78 28.29
CA TRP A 39 21.12 21.27 28.81
C TRP A 39 19.98 22.27 28.61
N ARG A 40 20.17 23.54 28.97
CA ARG A 40 19.16 24.60 28.76
C ARG A 40 18.84 24.84 27.28
N GLY A 41 19.80 24.62 26.38
CA GLY A 41 19.64 24.81 24.93
C GLY A 41 18.95 23.67 24.17
N LEU A 42 18.82 22.48 24.77
CA LEU A 42 18.26 21.28 24.12
C LEU A 42 16.74 21.33 23.86
N GLY A 43 16.01 22.34 24.33
CA GLY A 43 14.63 22.55 23.89
C GLY A 43 13.77 23.42 24.79
N PRO A 44 12.55 23.76 24.33
CA PRO A 44 11.53 24.34 25.20
C PRO A 44 11.05 23.29 26.20
N TRP A 45 11.23 23.58 27.49
CA TRP A 45 10.82 22.71 28.60
C TRP A 45 9.32 22.78 28.91
N GLN A 46 8.58 23.64 28.19
CA GLN A 46 7.17 23.91 28.43
C GLN A 46 6.29 23.26 27.35
N SER A 47 5.45 22.31 27.77
CA SER A 47 4.43 21.71 26.91
C SER A 47 3.45 22.77 26.38
N GLY A 48 3.14 22.72 25.09
CA GLY A 48 2.11 23.58 24.47
C GLY A 48 2.63 24.91 23.90
N ARG A 49 3.90 25.27 24.14
CA ARG A 49 4.52 26.42 23.48
C ARG A 49 5.03 26.01 22.11
N ALA A 50 4.64 26.74 21.06
CA ALA A 50 5.12 26.49 19.71
C ALA A 50 6.63 26.78 19.63
N ASP A 51 7.42 25.80 19.21
CA ASP A 51 8.84 26.01 18.92
C ASP A 51 8.97 26.60 17.52
N GLN A 52 9.43 27.85 17.44
CA GLN A 52 9.63 28.57 16.17
C GLN A 52 10.67 27.88 15.26
N ARG A 53 11.50 26.98 15.81
CA ARG A 53 12.48 26.19 15.04
C ARG A 53 11.82 25.05 14.25
N ILE A 54 10.61 24.63 14.64
CA ILE A 54 9.86 23.60 13.93
C ILE A 54 9.21 24.26 12.70
N PRO A 55 9.56 23.85 11.47
CA PRO A 55 8.94 24.42 10.29
C PRO A 55 7.43 24.14 10.30
N VAL A 56 6.64 25.19 10.07
CA VAL A 56 5.19 25.06 9.84
C VAL A 56 5.00 24.16 8.63
N VAL A 57 4.23 23.09 8.82
CA VAL A 57 4.03 22.07 7.78
C VAL A 57 3.30 22.71 6.59
N GLY A 58 3.99 22.82 5.45
CA GLY A 58 3.41 23.29 4.20
C GLY A 58 2.38 22.31 3.62
N GLY A 59 1.35 22.87 2.95
CA GLY A 59 0.03 22.29 2.67
C GLY A 59 -0.10 21.07 1.76
N GLY A 60 0.84 20.12 1.77
CA GLY A 60 0.75 18.87 0.99
C GLY A 60 0.46 17.60 1.81
N GLU A 61 0.88 17.54 3.07
CA GLU A 61 0.69 16.37 3.94
C GLU A 61 0.36 16.85 5.37
N PRO A 62 -0.76 16.41 5.99
CA PRO A 62 -1.17 16.83 7.33
C PRO A 62 -0.39 16.10 8.44
N ALA A 63 0.93 16.02 8.31
CA ALA A 63 1.85 15.41 9.26
C ALA A 63 3.14 16.26 9.41
N PRO A 64 3.61 16.54 10.63
CA PRO A 64 4.90 17.19 10.82
C PRO A 64 6.04 16.27 10.41
N LEU A 65 7.17 16.89 10.08
CA LEU A 65 8.41 16.16 9.83
C LEU A 65 8.80 15.39 11.10
N ALA A 66 9.33 14.19 10.91
CA ALA A 66 9.82 13.39 12.02
C ALA A 66 11.03 14.09 12.66
N TYR A 67 11.14 13.97 13.99
CA TYR A 67 12.18 14.60 14.77
C TYR A 67 13.60 14.36 14.22
N TRP A 68 13.89 13.10 13.91
CA TRP A 68 15.18 12.66 13.37
C TRP A 68 15.52 13.26 12.00
N TRP A 69 14.55 13.78 11.24
CA TRP A 69 14.81 14.24 9.86
C TRP A 69 15.62 15.54 9.80
N ARG A 70 15.25 16.53 10.63
CA ARG A 70 15.89 17.86 10.67
C ARG A 70 15.99 18.43 12.08
N GLN A 71 14.91 18.33 12.86
CA GLN A 71 14.82 18.96 14.19
C GLN A 71 15.94 18.50 15.12
N MET A 72 16.28 17.21 15.10
CA MET A 72 17.37 16.63 15.90
C MET A 72 18.71 17.34 15.69
N TRP A 73 19.04 17.69 14.45
CA TRP A 73 20.26 18.43 14.13
C TRP A 73 20.19 19.88 14.58
N THR A 74 19.03 20.52 14.39
CA THR A 74 18.80 21.90 14.82
C THR A 74 18.91 22.04 16.34
N ASP A 75 18.34 21.10 17.10
CA ASP A 75 18.42 21.09 18.56
C ASP A 75 19.86 20.82 19.02
N GLY A 76 20.56 19.86 18.41
CA GLY A 76 21.95 19.55 18.72
C GLY A 76 22.90 20.74 18.46
N LEU A 77 22.79 21.40 17.30
CA LEU A 77 23.61 22.56 16.95
C LEU A 77 23.29 23.77 17.83
N SER A 78 22.01 24.00 18.13
CA SER A 78 21.57 25.09 18.99
C SER A 78 22.07 24.90 20.43
N ALA A 79 21.98 23.67 20.96
CA ALA A 79 22.48 23.33 22.28
C ALA A 79 24.00 23.47 22.39
N ALA A 80 24.74 23.03 21.36
CA ALA A 80 26.18 23.20 21.27
C ALA A 80 26.57 24.69 21.25
N GLY A 81 25.94 25.48 20.37
CA GLY A 81 26.20 26.92 20.25
C GLY A 81 25.93 27.67 21.56
N TYR A 82 24.82 27.36 22.23
CA TYR A 82 24.49 27.96 23.53
C TYR A 82 25.52 27.57 24.61
N GLY A 83 25.95 26.32 24.66
CA GLY A 83 27.01 25.87 25.58
C GLY A 83 28.30 26.69 25.44
N PHE A 84 28.80 26.87 24.23
CA PHE A 84 29.99 27.70 23.96
C PHE A 84 29.76 29.18 24.27
N GLN A 85 28.57 29.73 23.96
CA GLN A 85 28.25 31.12 24.25
C GLN A 85 28.24 31.41 25.76
N VAL A 86 27.73 30.49 26.60
CA VAL A 86 27.74 30.66 28.05
C VAL A 86 29.16 30.54 28.62
N VAL A 87 30.00 29.64 28.09
CA VAL A 87 31.42 29.57 28.50
C VAL A 87 32.14 30.86 28.15
N TRP A 88 31.92 31.39 26.94
CA TRP A 88 32.52 32.65 26.51
C TRP A 88 32.06 33.84 27.36
N SER A 89 30.76 33.97 27.65
CA SER A 89 30.25 35.06 28.48
C SER A 89 30.73 34.95 29.93
N ALA A 90 30.88 33.73 30.46
CA ALA A 90 31.45 33.50 31.80
C ALA A 90 32.95 33.83 31.86
N LEU A 91 33.70 33.69 30.77
CA LEU A 91 35.09 34.10 30.68
C LEU A 91 35.23 35.63 30.54
N ALA A 92 34.47 36.24 29.64
CA ALA A 92 34.59 37.66 29.30
C ALA A 92 34.20 38.59 30.48
N ASP A 93 33.03 38.37 31.08
CA ASP A 93 32.49 39.30 32.08
C ASP A 93 33.02 39.02 33.51
N PRO A 94 32.69 37.88 34.16
CA PRO A 94 33.12 37.60 35.52
C PRO A 94 34.65 37.57 35.68
N TRP A 95 35.34 36.84 34.80
CA TRP A 95 36.75 36.51 34.98
C TRP A 95 37.68 37.60 34.43
N LEU A 96 37.51 38.00 33.18
CA LEU A 96 38.38 39.01 32.56
C LEU A 96 38.02 40.43 33.02
N GLU A 97 36.75 40.83 32.90
CA GLU A 97 36.35 42.22 33.19
C GLU A 97 36.22 42.52 34.69
N ARG A 98 35.71 41.59 35.50
CA ARG A 98 35.54 41.80 36.95
C ARG A 98 36.79 41.37 37.73
N THR A 99 37.11 40.09 37.74
CA THR A 99 38.19 39.55 38.58
C THR A 99 39.56 40.04 38.13
N GLY A 100 39.86 39.99 36.83
CA GLY A 100 41.10 40.49 36.25
C GLY A 100 41.30 41.99 36.54
N ARG A 101 40.32 42.83 36.21
CA ARG A 101 40.39 44.29 36.44
C ARG A 101 40.53 44.65 37.91
N ASN A 102 39.86 43.94 38.82
CA ASN A 102 39.98 44.17 40.26
C ASN A 102 41.39 43.82 40.76
N LEU A 103 41.94 42.68 40.34
CA LEU A 103 43.28 42.25 40.71
C LEU A 103 44.36 43.19 40.15
N PHE A 104 44.23 43.67 38.91
CA PHE A 104 45.13 44.67 38.32
C PHE A 104 45.01 46.07 38.95
N ARG A 105 43.92 46.33 39.69
CA ARG A 105 43.75 47.56 40.51
C ARG A 105 44.16 47.36 41.97
N GLY A 106 44.77 46.22 42.32
CA GLY A 106 45.20 45.91 43.69
C GLY A 106 44.04 45.65 44.65
N ARG A 107 42.86 45.28 44.14
CA ARG A 107 41.69 44.90 44.94
C ARG A 107 41.54 43.38 45.00
N THR A 108 40.85 42.89 46.02
CA THR A 108 40.48 41.46 46.12
C THR A 108 39.57 41.04 44.94
N PRO A 109 39.46 39.73 44.63
CA PRO A 109 38.62 39.24 43.53
C PRO A 109 37.16 39.70 43.59
N SER A 110 36.62 39.90 44.79
CA SER A 110 35.27 40.41 45.07
C SER A 110 35.16 41.94 45.00
N GLY A 111 36.27 42.66 44.85
CA GLY A 111 36.32 44.11 44.73
C GLY A 111 36.59 44.87 46.03
N GLY A 112 36.81 44.18 47.16
CA GLY A 112 37.20 44.79 48.43
C GLY A 112 38.62 45.35 48.40
N LEU A 113 38.86 46.41 49.18
CA LEU A 113 40.18 47.02 49.36
C LEU A 113 41.11 46.10 50.15
N THR A 114 42.40 46.15 49.85
CA THR A 114 43.45 45.43 50.58
C THR A 114 43.97 46.27 51.74
N ASP A 115 44.34 45.62 52.85
CA ASP A 115 44.72 46.29 54.10
C ASP A 115 46.02 47.10 54.03
N SER A 116 46.85 46.91 53.00
CA SER A 116 48.09 47.68 52.82
C SER A 116 48.49 47.89 51.34
N PRO A 117 49.20 48.98 51.01
CA PRO A 117 49.70 49.23 49.64
C PRO A 117 50.73 48.16 49.20
N PHE A 118 51.46 47.57 50.13
CA PHE A 118 52.38 46.46 49.85
C PHE A 118 51.62 45.21 49.39
N SER A 119 50.53 44.84 50.06
CA SER A 119 49.68 43.72 49.65
C SER A 119 49.00 43.95 48.29
N ALA A 120 48.61 45.19 47.99
CA ALA A 120 48.07 45.56 46.69
C ALA A 120 49.10 45.36 45.56
N ALA A 121 50.35 45.80 45.76
CA ALA A 121 51.43 45.61 44.79
C ALA A 121 51.74 44.13 44.55
N LEU A 122 51.71 43.31 45.61
CA LEU A 122 51.94 41.87 45.54
C LEU A 122 50.85 41.16 44.74
N LEU A 123 49.58 41.56 44.92
CA LEU A 123 48.45 41.04 44.14
C LEU A 123 48.55 41.40 42.66
N VAL A 124 48.86 42.66 42.33
CA VAL A 124 48.96 43.13 40.94
C VAL A 124 50.11 42.43 40.21
N VAL A 125 51.27 42.33 40.85
CA VAL A 125 52.49 41.82 40.20
C VAL A 125 52.49 40.30 40.16
N PHE A 126 52.17 39.59 41.25
CA PHE A 126 52.38 38.15 41.32
C PHE A 126 51.12 37.30 41.11
N VAL A 127 49.93 37.84 41.38
CA VAL A 127 48.68 37.04 41.39
C VAL A 127 47.79 37.35 40.18
N ALA A 128 47.67 38.63 39.78
CA ALA A 128 46.81 39.05 38.68
C ALA A 128 47.17 38.39 37.32
N PRO A 129 48.44 38.39 36.85
CA PRO A 129 48.78 37.76 35.56
C PRO A 129 48.61 36.24 35.59
N GLY A 130 48.97 35.57 36.70
CA GLY A 130 48.80 34.12 36.86
C GLY A 130 47.32 33.69 36.89
N THR A 131 46.45 34.45 37.54
CA THR A 131 45.00 34.16 37.59
C THR A 131 44.30 34.38 36.26
N VAL A 132 44.64 35.44 35.51
CA VAL A 132 44.11 35.66 34.16
C VAL A 132 44.60 34.59 33.18
N ALA A 133 45.90 34.25 33.23
CA ALA A 133 46.44 33.15 32.45
C ALA A 133 45.79 31.81 32.81
N GLY A 134 45.56 31.55 34.10
CA GLY A 134 44.86 30.36 34.57
C GLY A 134 43.39 30.29 34.15
N ALA A 135 42.69 31.42 34.11
CA ALA A 135 41.31 31.50 33.61
C ALA A 135 41.22 31.23 32.11
N LEU A 136 42.15 31.78 31.31
CA LEU A 136 42.25 31.49 29.88
C LEU A 136 42.60 30.01 29.63
N LEU A 137 43.55 29.46 30.37
CA LEU A 137 43.93 28.04 30.30
C LEU A 137 42.75 27.14 30.67
N GLY A 138 42.07 27.44 31.78
CA GLY A 138 40.93 26.66 32.26
C GLY A 138 39.73 26.72 31.31
N ALA A 139 39.43 27.89 30.74
CA ALA A 139 38.38 28.03 29.73
C ALA A 139 38.74 27.32 28.41
N ALA A 140 40.01 27.37 27.98
CA ALA A 140 40.47 26.64 26.81
C ALA A 140 40.36 25.12 27.02
N LEU A 141 40.82 24.61 28.17
CA LEU A 141 40.72 23.18 28.50
C LEU A 141 39.26 22.72 28.62
N ALA A 142 38.41 23.49 29.31
CA ALA A 142 36.98 23.21 29.41
C ALA A 142 36.30 23.24 28.03
N GLY A 143 36.68 24.19 27.16
CA GLY A 143 36.19 24.27 25.79
C GLY A 143 36.60 23.08 24.94
N VAL A 144 37.84 22.60 25.07
CA VAL A 144 38.32 21.38 24.40
C VAL A 144 37.56 20.14 24.89
N LEU A 145 37.39 19.98 26.21
CA LEU A 145 36.64 18.86 26.79
C LEU A 145 35.17 18.89 26.37
N LEU A 146 34.53 20.06 26.41
CA LEU A 146 33.16 20.25 25.96
C LEU A 146 33.02 19.97 24.46
N GLY A 147 33.96 20.45 23.65
CA GLY A 147 34.02 20.16 22.21
C GLY A 147 34.19 18.67 21.91
N ALA A 148 35.04 17.97 22.66
CA ALA A 148 35.21 16.52 22.56
C ALA A 148 33.92 15.77 22.92
N PHE A 149 33.20 16.19 23.98
CA PHE A 149 31.91 15.62 24.32
C PHE A 149 30.85 15.88 23.24
N LEU A 150 30.75 17.11 22.74
CA LEU A 150 29.78 17.50 21.71
C LEU A 150 30.05 16.83 20.36
N THR A 151 31.32 16.57 20.02
CA THR A 151 31.67 15.80 18.82
C THR A 151 31.22 14.34 18.94
N VAL A 152 31.46 13.69 20.09
CA VAL A 152 30.92 12.35 20.36
C VAL A 152 29.39 12.34 20.30
N PHE A 153 28.73 13.32 20.91
CA PHE A 153 27.27 13.46 20.85
C PHE A 153 26.78 13.64 19.40
N GLY A 154 27.43 14.49 18.61
CA GLY A 154 27.14 14.69 17.20
C GLY A 154 27.32 13.42 16.36
N LEU A 155 28.35 12.61 16.65
CA LEU A 155 28.55 11.31 16.02
C LEU A 155 27.43 10.32 16.38
N LEU A 156 26.96 10.30 17.62
CA LEU A 156 25.82 9.47 18.04
C LEU A 156 24.52 9.90 17.33
N LEU A 157 24.28 11.20 17.20
CA LEU A 157 23.16 11.73 16.42
C LEU A 157 23.28 11.37 14.94
N ALA A 158 24.49 11.42 14.37
CA ALA A 158 24.77 11.00 13.00
C ALA A 158 24.46 9.51 12.79
N LEU A 159 24.88 8.66 13.73
CA LEU A 159 24.64 7.23 13.69
C LEU A 159 23.14 6.92 13.79
N LEU A 160 22.42 7.59 14.69
CA LEU A 160 20.97 7.48 14.81
C LEU A 160 20.27 7.93 13.52
N TRP A 161 20.68 9.08 12.97
CA TRP A 161 20.17 9.59 11.71
C TRP A 161 20.38 8.58 10.58
N LEU A 162 21.59 8.04 10.45
CA LEU A 162 21.95 7.06 9.44
C LEU A 162 21.13 5.77 9.60
N GLY A 163 20.96 5.29 10.83
CA GLY A 163 20.11 4.13 11.13
C GLY A 163 18.65 4.36 10.71
N CYS A 164 18.08 5.53 11.03
CA CYS A 164 16.74 5.90 10.59
C CYS A 164 16.64 6.04 9.06
N ALA A 165 17.63 6.69 8.43
CA ALA A 165 17.70 6.89 6.99
C ALA A 165 17.83 5.57 6.23
N ALA A 166 18.63 4.62 6.73
CA ALA A 166 18.81 3.28 6.17
C ALA A 166 17.57 2.38 6.39
N ALA A 167 16.85 2.54 7.50
CA ALA A 167 15.62 1.79 7.74
C ALA A 167 14.49 2.16 6.76
N VAL A 168 14.46 3.38 6.21
CA VAL A 168 13.45 3.79 5.21
C VAL A 168 13.46 2.91 3.95
N PRO A 169 14.57 2.76 3.19
CA PRO A 169 14.62 1.89 2.02
C PRO A 169 14.45 0.42 2.39
N VAL A 170 14.94 -0.04 3.55
CA VAL A 170 14.74 -1.42 4.02
C VAL A 170 13.25 -1.72 4.20
N LEU A 171 12.52 -0.87 4.95
CA LEU A 171 11.08 -1.05 5.17
C LEU A 171 10.30 -0.99 3.85
N ARG A 172 10.64 -0.05 2.96
CA ARG A 172 10.02 0.04 1.62
C ARG A 172 10.32 -1.19 0.76
N GLY A 173 11.54 -1.71 0.83
CA GLY A 173 11.99 -2.91 0.13
C GLY A 173 11.25 -4.15 0.61
N VAL A 174 11.10 -4.32 1.93
CA VAL A 174 10.31 -5.41 2.53
C VAL A 174 8.85 -5.35 2.10
N GLU A 175 8.22 -4.17 2.12
CA GLU A 175 6.86 -4.02 1.62
C GLU A 175 6.74 -4.39 0.14
N ARG A 176 7.70 -3.94 -0.68
CA ARG A 176 7.71 -4.20 -2.12
C ARG A 176 7.94 -5.68 -2.43
N ALA A 177 8.88 -6.32 -1.75
CA ALA A 177 9.15 -7.75 -1.86
C ALA A 177 7.90 -8.56 -1.48
N TRP A 178 7.19 -8.16 -0.43
CA TRP A 178 5.95 -8.79 0.00
C TRP A 178 4.81 -8.63 -1.02
N GLU A 179 4.65 -7.44 -1.62
CA GLU A 179 3.71 -7.21 -2.72
C GLU A 179 3.99 -8.12 -3.92
N LEU A 180 5.26 -8.21 -4.32
CA LEU A 180 5.71 -9.02 -5.44
C LEU A 180 5.47 -10.51 -5.17
N ALA A 181 5.87 -10.99 -3.99
CA ALA A 181 5.68 -12.39 -3.57
C ALA A 181 4.19 -12.79 -3.53
N ARG A 182 3.29 -11.86 -3.18
CA ARG A 182 1.85 -12.11 -3.15
C ARG A 182 1.11 -11.73 -4.43
N GLY A 183 1.81 -11.18 -5.44
CA GLY A 183 1.20 -10.72 -6.68
C GLY A 183 0.16 -9.60 -6.48
N ILE A 184 0.33 -8.78 -5.44
CA ILE A 184 -0.59 -7.70 -5.10
C ILE A 184 -0.32 -6.54 -6.07
N ARG A 185 -1.29 -6.29 -6.96
CA ARG A 185 -1.29 -5.12 -7.82
C ARG A 185 -2.62 -4.41 -7.62
N VAL A 186 -2.56 -3.21 -7.06
CA VAL A 186 -3.75 -2.41 -6.82
C VAL A 186 -4.05 -1.56 -8.04
N LYS A 187 -5.28 -1.66 -8.51
CA LYS A 187 -5.87 -0.76 -9.50
C LYS A 187 -7.19 -0.25 -8.96
N CYS A 188 -7.55 0.95 -9.37
CA CYS A 188 -8.84 1.51 -9.04
C CYS A 188 -9.97 0.67 -9.68
N PRO A 189 -10.97 0.18 -8.92
CA PRO A 189 -12.09 -0.59 -9.46
C PRO A 189 -13.14 0.28 -10.17
N TYR A 190 -13.08 1.60 -9.97
CA TYR A 190 -14.15 2.49 -10.38
C TYR A 190 -14.13 2.83 -11.87
N PRO A 191 -15.30 2.98 -12.50
CA PRO A 191 -15.41 3.43 -13.88
C PRO A 191 -14.70 4.77 -14.07
N ARG A 192 -14.19 5.02 -15.28
CA ARG A 192 -13.35 6.16 -15.69
C ARG A 192 -11.96 6.27 -15.07
N CYS A 193 -11.64 5.53 -14.00
CA CYS A 193 -10.33 5.59 -13.37
C CYS A 193 -9.42 4.46 -13.85
N TYR A 194 -9.64 3.21 -13.41
CA TYR A 194 -8.85 2.01 -13.74
C TYR A 194 -7.31 2.12 -13.64
N ARG A 195 -6.79 3.22 -13.08
CA ARG A 195 -5.36 3.50 -12.95
C ARG A 195 -4.74 2.68 -11.83
N PRO A 196 -3.44 2.33 -11.95
CA PRO A 196 -2.70 1.73 -10.85
C PRO A 196 -2.64 2.70 -9.66
N VAL A 197 -2.83 2.15 -8.47
CA VAL A 197 -2.74 2.90 -7.20
C VAL A 197 -1.60 2.30 -6.37
N PRO A 198 -0.34 2.71 -6.61
CA PRO A 198 0.80 2.18 -5.86
C PRO A 198 0.75 2.57 -4.37
N LEU A 199 0.21 3.75 -4.06
CA LEU A 199 -0.08 4.20 -2.71
C LEU A 199 -1.43 4.92 -2.71
N ALA A 200 -2.34 4.47 -1.85
CA ALA A 200 -3.62 5.11 -1.64
C ALA A 200 -3.48 6.30 -0.68
N VAL A 201 -4.39 7.27 -0.78
CA VAL A 201 -4.51 8.34 0.22
C VAL A 201 -5.26 7.77 1.41
N HIS A 202 -4.70 7.85 2.62
CA HIS A 202 -5.32 7.29 3.82
C HIS A 202 -5.92 8.40 4.68
N ARG A 203 -7.17 8.25 5.13
CA ARG A 203 -7.79 9.21 6.05
C ARG A 203 -7.39 8.94 7.49
N CYS A 204 -7.10 10.01 8.23
CA CYS A 204 -6.94 9.96 9.67
C CYS A 204 -8.28 9.62 10.35
N PRO A 205 -8.36 8.67 11.29
CA PRO A 205 -9.60 8.35 11.99
C PRO A 205 -10.02 9.41 13.01
N GLY A 206 -9.14 10.36 13.36
CA GLY A 206 -9.45 11.44 14.30
C GLY A 206 -9.98 12.72 13.66
N CYS A 207 -9.40 13.15 12.53
CA CYS A 207 -9.73 14.43 11.88
C CYS A 207 -10.08 14.30 10.38
N GLU A 208 -10.18 13.07 9.86
CA GLU A 208 -10.44 12.75 8.44
C GLU A 208 -9.44 13.29 7.42
N ALA A 209 -8.39 14.00 7.84
CA ALA A 209 -7.38 14.55 6.94
C ALA A 209 -6.73 13.45 6.07
N GLY A 210 -6.55 13.75 4.78
CA GLY A 210 -6.00 12.82 3.79
C GLY A 210 -4.47 12.81 3.80
N HIS A 211 -3.89 11.65 4.03
CA HIS A 211 -2.45 11.40 4.00
C HIS A 211 -2.05 10.69 2.71
N ALA A 212 -1.55 11.46 1.73
CA ALA A 212 -1.15 10.95 0.42
C ALA A 212 0.23 10.27 0.45
N SER A 213 1.06 10.60 1.43
CA SER A 213 2.43 10.10 1.55
C SER A 213 2.65 9.20 2.76
N LEU A 214 1.60 8.48 3.22
CA LEU A 214 1.65 7.53 4.35
C LEU A 214 2.49 6.26 4.04
N ARG A 215 3.81 6.43 4.01
CA ARG A 215 4.84 5.41 3.82
C ARG A 215 6.10 5.81 4.60
N PRO A 216 6.98 4.86 4.98
CA PRO A 216 8.21 5.18 5.68
C PRO A 216 9.00 6.29 4.96
N GLY A 217 9.40 7.33 5.68
CA GLY A 217 10.11 8.49 5.11
C GLY A 217 10.25 9.66 6.08
N ARG A 218 10.33 10.87 5.53
CA ARG A 218 10.58 12.11 6.30
C ARG A 218 9.53 12.45 7.36
N TYR A 219 8.31 11.91 7.23
CA TYR A 219 7.21 12.12 8.18
C TYR A 219 7.15 11.04 9.27
N GLY A 220 7.98 10.00 9.17
CA GLY A 220 8.10 8.93 10.17
C GLY A 220 8.53 7.58 9.58
N LEU A 221 9.11 6.71 10.41
CA LEU A 221 9.51 5.36 10.00
C LEU A 221 8.32 4.39 10.05
N VAL A 222 7.84 4.09 11.25
CA VAL A 222 6.74 3.13 11.51
C VAL A 222 5.40 3.83 11.70
N TRP A 223 5.45 5.07 12.19
CA TRP A 223 4.28 5.90 12.49
C TRP A 223 4.49 7.31 11.98
N HIS A 224 3.49 7.86 11.30
CA HIS A 224 3.34 9.31 11.12
C HIS A 224 2.50 9.85 12.27
N ARG A 225 2.75 11.10 12.67
CA ARG A 225 1.86 11.82 13.58
C ARG A 225 1.00 12.74 12.72
N CYS A 226 -0.32 12.67 12.84
CA CYS A 226 -1.20 13.65 12.21
C CYS A 226 -1.15 14.96 13.00
N THR A 227 -1.52 16.09 12.38
CA THR A 227 -1.67 17.38 13.08
C THR A 227 -2.66 17.33 14.24
N CYS A 228 -3.67 16.43 14.20
CA CYS A 228 -4.57 16.16 15.32
C CYS A 228 -3.93 15.33 16.47
N GLY A 229 -2.65 14.96 16.37
CA GLY A 229 -1.93 14.17 17.37
C GLY A 229 -2.06 12.65 17.22
N ARG A 230 -2.96 12.14 16.36
CA ARG A 230 -3.13 10.70 16.14
C ARG A 230 -1.92 10.08 15.46
N ARG A 231 -1.50 8.89 15.89
CA ARG A 231 -0.45 8.09 15.25
C ARG A 231 -1.05 7.23 14.13
N LEU A 232 -0.50 7.34 12.93
CA LEU A 232 -0.93 6.62 11.74
C LEU A 232 0.17 5.65 11.29
N PRO A 233 -0.13 4.35 11.14
CA PRO A 233 0.86 3.36 10.71
C PRO A 233 1.30 3.59 9.27
N THR A 234 2.61 3.57 9.04
CA THR A 234 3.20 3.80 7.72
C THR A 234 3.36 2.52 6.90
N THR A 235 3.33 1.35 7.54
CA THR A 235 3.55 0.05 6.89
C THR A 235 2.35 -0.88 7.03
N ARG A 236 2.21 -1.83 6.09
CA ARG A 236 1.19 -2.89 6.16
C ARG A 236 1.36 -3.79 7.38
N ALA A 237 2.59 -4.06 7.79
CA ALA A 237 2.89 -4.83 9.00
C ALA A 237 2.37 -4.11 10.25
N ALA A 238 2.49 -2.79 10.31
CA ALA A 238 1.89 -1.94 11.34
C ALA A 238 0.38 -1.69 11.14
N ARG A 239 -0.29 -2.42 10.23
CA ARG A 239 -1.72 -2.32 9.91
C ARG A 239 -2.15 -1.03 9.19
N ARG A 240 -1.30 -0.44 8.32
CA ARG A 240 -1.72 0.66 7.41
C ARG A 240 -3.04 0.38 6.67
N GLY A 241 -3.25 -0.87 6.25
CA GLY A 241 -4.46 -1.28 5.53
C GLY A 241 -5.76 -1.26 6.33
N SER A 242 -5.75 -1.01 7.65
CA SER A 242 -6.99 -0.82 8.41
C SER A 242 -7.52 0.61 8.38
N LEU A 243 -6.75 1.55 7.81
CA LEU A 243 -7.21 2.92 7.60
C LEU A 243 -8.07 2.99 6.34
N THR A 244 -9.03 3.92 6.33
CA THR A 244 -9.82 4.22 5.14
C THR A 244 -8.90 4.70 4.02
N ALA A 245 -8.83 3.94 2.94
CA ALA A 245 -8.05 4.26 1.76
C ALA A 245 -8.91 4.91 0.68
N LEU A 246 -8.39 5.91 -0.02
CA LEU A 246 -8.99 6.56 -1.18
C LEU A 246 -8.09 6.42 -2.40
N CYS A 247 -8.69 6.38 -3.57
CA CYS A 247 -7.94 6.45 -4.83
C CYS A 247 -7.38 7.87 -5.03
N PRO A 248 -6.06 8.05 -5.28
CA PRO A 248 -5.47 9.37 -5.49
C PRO A 248 -5.89 10.04 -6.82
N HIS A 249 -6.58 9.31 -7.70
CA HIS A 249 -6.98 9.81 -9.03
C HIS A 249 -8.47 10.18 -9.11
N CYS A 250 -9.32 9.61 -8.26
CA CYS A 250 -10.77 9.84 -8.31
C CYS A 250 -11.42 10.04 -6.93
N ASP A 251 -10.63 10.07 -5.86
CA ASP A 251 -11.03 10.30 -4.46
C ASP A 251 -12.12 9.37 -3.90
N ARG A 252 -12.46 8.30 -4.62
CA ARG A 252 -13.40 7.27 -4.14
C ARG A 252 -12.73 6.32 -3.17
N ARG A 253 -13.49 5.85 -2.18
CA ARG A 253 -13.05 4.90 -1.14
C ARG A 253 -12.65 3.57 -1.75
N LEU A 254 -11.44 3.09 -1.51
CA LEU A 254 -11.03 1.76 -1.92
C LEU A 254 -11.51 0.74 -0.88
N PRO A 255 -12.05 -0.43 -1.32
CA PRO A 255 -12.42 -1.50 -0.39
C PRO A 255 -11.24 -1.93 0.51
N PRO A 256 -11.46 -2.31 1.78
CA PRO A 256 -10.37 -2.64 2.72
C PRO A 256 -9.46 -3.79 2.26
N ALA A 257 -9.99 -4.72 1.46
CA ALA A 257 -9.22 -5.82 0.87
C ALA A 257 -8.23 -5.37 -0.22
N VAL A 258 -8.45 -4.18 -0.79
CA VAL A 258 -7.60 -3.62 -1.85
C VAL A 258 -6.21 -3.30 -1.29
N GLY A 259 -5.18 -3.86 -1.91
CA GLY A 259 -3.78 -3.68 -1.49
C GLY A 259 -3.31 -4.60 -0.38
N SER A 260 -4.17 -5.48 0.12
CA SER A 260 -3.81 -6.52 1.09
C SER A 260 -3.99 -7.94 0.53
N THR A 261 -4.62 -8.07 -0.63
CA THR A 261 -4.81 -9.34 -1.34
C THR A 261 -4.65 -9.17 -2.85
N ARG A 262 -4.42 -10.30 -3.54
CA ARG A 262 -4.38 -10.34 -5.00
C ARG A 262 -5.79 -10.17 -5.57
N VAL A 263 -5.93 -9.22 -6.50
CA VAL A 263 -7.16 -8.99 -7.26
C VAL A 263 -7.22 -9.98 -8.45
N VAL A 264 -8.42 -10.46 -8.79
CA VAL A 264 -8.70 -11.28 -9.96
C VAL A 264 -9.82 -10.62 -10.75
N HIS A 265 -9.50 -10.11 -11.94
CA HIS A 265 -10.48 -9.49 -12.84
C HIS A 265 -11.09 -10.53 -13.78
N ALA A 266 -12.41 -10.72 -13.69
CA ALA A 266 -13.17 -11.69 -14.48
C ALA A 266 -14.39 -11.03 -15.15
N PRO A 267 -14.24 -10.44 -16.36
CA PRO A 267 -15.36 -9.92 -17.11
C PRO A 267 -16.20 -11.04 -17.74
N LEU A 268 -17.52 -10.85 -17.72
CA LEU A 268 -18.49 -11.68 -18.44
C LEU A 268 -18.70 -11.12 -19.84
N ILE A 269 -18.61 -11.96 -20.86
CA ILE A 269 -18.66 -11.54 -22.26
C ILE A 269 -19.66 -12.42 -22.99
N GLY A 270 -20.59 -11.83 -23.72
CA GLY A 270 -21.77 -12.50 -24.26
C GLY A 270 -22.63 -11.51 -25.02
N GLY A 271 -23.41 -11.98 -26.01
CA GLY A 271 -24.40 -11.13 -26.69
C GLY A 271 -25.46 -10.56 -25.73
N THR A 272 -26.23 -9.57 -26.18
CA THR A 272 -27.40 -9.07 -25.43
C THR A 272 -28.38 -10.21 -25.20
N SER A 273 -28.97 -10.32 -24.00
CA SER A 273 -29.88 -11.43 -23.62
C SER A 273 -29.27 -12.83 -23.57
N SER A 274 -27.94 -12.98 -23.66
CA SER A 274 -27.25 -14.27 -23.45
C SER A 274 -27.30 -14.78 -21.99
N GLY A 275 -27.75 -13.94 -21.04
CA GLY A 275 -27.86 -14.30 -19.63
C GLY A 275 -26.67 -13.90 -18.76
N LYS A 276 -25.84 -12.93 -19.17
CA LYS A 276 -24.67 -12.46 -18.39
C LYS A 276 -25.02 -12.04 -16.96
N THR A 277 -25.99 -11.13 -16.79
CA THR A 277 -26.43 -10.63 -15.48
C THR A 277 -26.99 -11.75 -14.59
N MET A 278 -27.82 -12.62 -15.16
CA MET A 278 -28.35 -13.82 -14.49
C MET A 278 -27.22 -14.73 -14.03
N LEU A 279 -26.24 -14.99 -14.90
CA LEU A 279 -25.11 -15.85 -14.61
C LEU A 279 -24.20 -15.25 -13.52
N MET A 280 -23.97 -13.94 -13.54
CA MET A 280 -23.24 -13.25 -12.48
C MET A 280 -23.95 -13.45 -11.12
N ALA A 281 -25.26 -13.25 -11.06
CA ALA A 281 -26.04 -13.50 -9.83
C ALA A 281 -25.93 -14.97 -9.38
N ALA A 282 -26.08 -15.92 -10.31
CA ALA A 282 -25.95 -17.35 -10.04
C ALA A 282 -24.54 -17.73 -9.53
N MET A 283 -23.48 -17.14 -10.07
CA MET A 283 -22.11 -17.31 -9.59
C MET A 283 -21.94 -16.82 -8.16
N VAL A 284 -22.51 -15.66 -7.83
CA VAL A 284 -22.45 -15.06 -6.49
C VAL A 284 -23.18 -15.94 -5.48
N GLU A 285 -24.41 -16.36 -5.80
CA GLU A 285 -25.19 -17.29 -4.95
C GLU A 285 -24.51 -18.64 -4.80
N GLY A 286 -23.88 -19.15 -5.87
CA GLY A 286 -23.08 -20.35 -5.84
C GLY A 286 -21.88 -20.27 -4.91
N LEU A 287 -21.14 -19.15 -4.95
CA LEU A 287 -20.03 -18.91 -4.02
C LEU A 287 -20.54 -18.89 -2.57
N HIS A 288 -21.70 -18.27 -2.32
CA HIS A 288 -22.33 -18.30 -1.00
C HIS A 288 -22.84 -19.69 -0.60
N ALA A 289 -23.29 -20.53 -1.55
CA ALA A 289 -23.66 -21.91 -1.28
C ALA A 289 -22.48 -22.74 -0.75
N PHE A 290 -21.30 -22.61 -1.38
CA PHE A 290 -20.06 -23.19 -0.85
C PHE A 290 -19.66 -22.60 0.51
N ALA A 291 -19.91 -21.30 0.74
CA ALA A 291 -19.62 -20.67 2.02
C ALA A 291 -20.52 -21.18 3.16
N ARG A 292 -21.82 -21.41 2.90
CA ARG A 292 -22.76 -22.00 3.88
C ARG A 292 -22.34 -23.39 4.35
N ARG A 293 -21.61 -24.13 3.51
CA ARG A 293 -21.05 -25.46 3.84
C ARG A 293 -19.68 -25.40 4.52
N GLY A 294 -19.15 -24.20 4.79
CA GLY A 294 -17.82 -24.02 5.38
C GLY A 294 -16.66 -24.32 4.43
N GLU A 295 -16.90 -24.50 3.13
CA GLU A 295 -15.86 -24.83 2.16
C GLU A 295 -15.06 -23.59 1.72
N LEU A 296 -15.67 -22.40 1.84
CA LEU A 296 -15.17 -21.09 1.48
C LEU A 296 -15.58 -20.02 2.51
N THR A 297 -14.88 -18.90 2.51
CA THR A 297 -15.37 -17.65 3.12
C THR A 297 -15.59 -16.64 2.01
N VAL A 298 -16.78 -16.04 1.96
CA VAL A 298 -17.18 -15.09 0.91
C VAL A 298 -17.80 -13.87 1.56
N GLU A 299 -17.21 -12.70 1.28
CA GLU A 299 -17.65 -11.41 1.83
C GLU A 299 -17.74 -10.38 0.72
N TYR A 300 -18.78 -9.55 0.71
CA TYR A 300 -18.84 -8.39 -0.18
C TYR A 300 -17.75 -7.39 0.19
N ALA A 301 -17.11 -6.78 -0.82
CA ALA A 301 -15.98 -5.87 -0.58
C ALA A 301 -16.43 -4.53 0.03
N SER A 302 -17.68 -4.13 -0.17
CA SER A 302 -18.29 -2.92 0.40
C SER A 302 -19.79 -3.11 0.66
N ALA A 303 -20.38 -2.20 1.43
CA ALA A 303 -21.83 -2.16 1.69
C ALA A 303 -22.63 -1.94 0.39
N ASP A 304 -22.14 -1.09 -0.51
CA ASP A 304 -22.73 -0.88 -1.84
C ASP A 304 -22.78 -2.16 -2.68
N ASP A 305 -21.71 -2.97 -2.64
CA ASP A 305 -21.66 -4.22 -3.42
C ASP A 305 -22.67 -5.24 -2.85
N ARG A 306 -22.86 -5.23 -1.53
CA ARG A 306 -23.90 -6.03 -0.87
C ARG A 306 -25.30 -5.57 -1.25
N ALA A 307 -25.55 -4.26 -1.23
CA ALA A 307 -26.84 -3.68 -1.61
C ALA A 307 -27.18 -4.03 -3.07
N ALA A 308 -26.24 -3.81 -4.00
CA ALA A 308 -26.43 -4.13 -5.41
C ALA A 308 -26.75 -5.62 -5.65
N ALA A 309 -26.10 -6.53 -4.90
CA ALA A 309 -26.40 -7.95 -5.00
C ALA A 309 -27.77 -8.32 -4.42
N VAL A 310 -28.19 -7.68 -3.32
CA VAL A 310 -29.51 -7.87 -2.70
C VAL A 310 -30.61 -7.37 -3.64
N ASP A 311 -30.46 -6.18 -4.20
CA ASP A 311 -31.42 -5.58 -5.13
C ASP A 311 -31.60 -6.47 -6.37
N LEU A 312 -30.48 -6.95 -6.94
CA LEU A 312 -30.52 -7.89 -8.06
C LEU A 312 -31.23 -9.19 -7.68
N ASN A 313 -30.93 -9.78 -6.53
CA ASN A 313 -31.59 -11.02 -6.09
C ASN A 313 -33.10 -10.80 -5.85
N GLN A 314 -33.49 -9.65 -5.33
CA GLN A 314 -34.90 -9.30 -5.14
C GLN A 314 -35.63 -9.16 -6.48
N GLU A 315 -35.03 -8.47 -7.45
CA GLU A 315 -35.56 -8.38 -8.81
C GLU A 315 -35.76 -9.78 -9.41
N LEU A 316 -34.74 -10.65 -9.33
CA LEU A 316 -34.81 -12.02 -9.83
C LEU A 316 -35.93 -12.84 -9.20
N LYS A 317 -36.19 -12.66 -7.90
CA LYS A 317 -37.30 -13.34 -7.21
C LYS A 317 -38.67 -12.85 -7.64
N GLN A 318 -38.79 -11.57 -8.01
CA GLN A 318 -40.06 -10.95 -8.39
C GLN A 318 -40.42 -11.22 -9.85
N THR A 319 -39.47 -11.06 -10.77
CA THR A 319 -39.71 -11.11 -12.22
C THR A 319 -39.27 -12.43 -12.86
N GLY A 320 -38.46 -13.23 -12.16
CA GLY A 320 -37.81 -14.42 -12.71
C GLY A 320 -36.65 -14.14 -13.67
N TRP A 321 -36.38 -12.88 -14.01
CA TRP A 321 -35.37 -12.45 -14.99
C TRP A 321 -34.77 -11.09 -14.64
N ALA A 322 -33.46 -10.94 -14.79
CA ALA A 322 -32.81 -9.63 -14.71
C ALA A 322 -33.20 -8.79 -15.91
N ARG A 323 -33.59 -7.52 -15.69
CA ARG A 323 -33.76 -6.55 -16.77
C ARG A 323 -32.46 -6.36 -17.54
N ALA A 324 -32.58 -6.04 -18.82
CA ALA A 324 -31.42 -5.69 -19.64
C ALA A 324 -30.69 -4.49 -19.01
N THR A 325 -29.38 -4.60 -18.85
CA THR A 325 -28.54 -3.53 -18.29
C THR A 325 -28.53 -2.34 -19.26
N THR A 326 -29.29 -1.28 -18.95
CA THR A 326 -29.38 -0.05 -19.75
C THR A 326 -28.55 1.08 -19.13
N GLY A 327 -27.61 1.64 -19.91
CA GLY A 327 -26.83 2.84 -19.57
C GLY A 327 -25.65 2.65 -18.58
N GLY A 328 -24.61 3.47 -18.75
CA GLY A 328 -23.47 3.60 -17.82
C GLY A 328 -22.25 2.71 -18.10
N GLN A 329 -21.10 3.05 -17.52
CA GLN A 329 -19.92 2.18 -17.53
C GLN A 329 -20.07 1.08 -16.47
N PRO A 330 -19.78 -0.20 -16.77
CA PRO A 330 -20.00 -1.30 -15.84
C PRO A 330 -19.15 -1.14 -14.59
N ARG A 331 -19.82 -1.10 -13.41
CA ARG A 331 -19.17 -1.23 -12.11
C ARG A 331 -19.01 -2.71 -11.81
N ALA A 332 -17.82 -3.14 -11.40
CA ALA A 332 -17.62 -4.52 -10.98
C ALA A 332 -18.35 -4.81 -9.66
N LEU A 333 -18.97 -5.99 -9.57
CA LEU A 333 -19.35 -6.57 -8.29
C LEU A 333 -18.10 -7.18 -7.64
N MET A 334 -17.80 -6.76 -6.41
CA MET A 334 -16.55 -7.10 -5.73
C MET A 334 -16.78 -8.02 -4.54
N LEU A 335 -16.09 -9.17 -4.55
CA LEU A 335 -16.19 -10.20 -3.51
C LEU A 335 -14.80 -10.59 -3.01
N THR A 336 -14.61 -10.64 -1.69
CA THR A 336 -13.46 -11.30 -1.08
C THR A 336 -13.77 -12.80 -0.93
N VAL A 337 -13.02 -13.64 -1.63
CA VAL A 337 -13.14 -15.10 -1.57
C VAL A 337 -11.90 -15.67 -0.91
N ALA A 338 -12.07 -16.41 0.18
CA ALA A 338 -11.00 -17.06 0.92
C ALA A 338 -11.22 -18.57 1.06
N ARG A 339 -10.10 -19.29 1.10
CA ARG A 339 -10.05 -20.72 1.45
C ARG A 339 -8.79 -21.01 2.24
N GLY A 340 -8.96 -21.37 3.51
CA GLY A 340 -7.87 -21.47 4.48
C GLY A 340 -7.14 -20.13 4.61
N ARG A 341 -5.80 -20.13 4.59
CA ARG A 341 -4.98 -18.91 4.75
C ARG A 341 -4.88 -18.02 3.50
N ARG A 342 -5.44 -18.44 2.36
CA ARG A 342 -5.35 -17.68 1.10
C ARG A 342 -6.69 -16.99 0.82
N ARG A 343 -6.60 -15.72 0.42
CA ARG A 343 -7.73 -14.89 -0.01
C ARG A 343 -7.48 -14.26 -1.38
N ARG A 344 -8.54 -13.93 -2.10
CA ARG A 344 -8.55 -13.18 -3.37
C ARG A 344 -9.67 -12.17 -3.35
N LEU A 345 -9.47 -11.06 -4.03
CA LEU A 345 -10.51 -10.08 -4.28
C LEU A 345 -10.96 -10.25 -5.74
N LEU A 346 -12.14 -10.83 -5.92
CA LEU A 346 -12.74 -11.13 -7.21
C LEU A 346 -13.55 -9.93 -7.70
N TYR A 347 -13.27 -9.47 -8.92
CA TYR A 347 -14.06 -8.45 -9.61
C TYR A 347 -14.81 -9.10 -10.77
N LEU A 348 -16.14 -9.15 -10.67
CA LEU A 348 -17.02 -9.61 -11.73
C LEU A 348 -17.56 -8.39 -12.48
N TYR A 349 -17.28 -8.30 -13.77
CA TYR A 349 -17.81 -7.24 -14.62
C TYR A 349 -18.94 -7.78 -15.48
N ASP A 350 -20.09 -7.11 -15.45
CA ASP A 350 -21.20 -7.35 -16.38
C ASP A 350 -21.33 -6.19 -17.36
N PRO A 351 -20.57 -6.20 -18.48
CA PRO A 351 -20.68 -5.15 -19.48
C PRO A 351 -21.98 -5.25 -20.27
N MET A 352 -22.49 -4.09 -20.68
CA MET A 352 -23.67 -3.99 -21.53
C MET A 352 -23.48 -4.77 -22.84
N GLY A 353 -24.45 -5.62 -23.20
CA GLY A 353 -24.40 -6.44 -24.42
C GLY A 353 -24.39 -5.64 -25.74
N GLU A 354 -24.86 -4.39 -25.71
CA GLU A 354 -24.91 -3.49 -26.88
C GLU A 354 -23.60 -2.72 -27.09
N SER A 355 -22.70 -2.66 -26.10
CA SER A 355 -21.48 -1.85 -26.21
C SER A 355 -20.39 -2.43 -27.16
N VAL A 356 -20.74 -3.47 -27.92
CA VAL A 356 -19.91 -4.07 -28.98
C VAL A 356 -20.45 -3.74 -30.38
N SER A 357 -21.56 -3.02 -30.51
CA SER A 357 -22.15 -2.65 -31.81
C SER A 357 -21.60 -1.36 -32.42
N GLU A 358 -20.98 -0.48 -31.62
CA GLU A 358 -20.35 0.76 -32.12
C GLU A 358 -18.83 0.66 -32.00
N ALA A 359 -18.15 0.54 -33.15
CA ALA A 359 -16.68 0.54 -33.26
C ALA A 359 -16.02 1.81 -32.66
N ASP A 360 -16.79 2.88 -32.44
CA ASP A 360 -16.31 4.11 -31.79
C ASP A 360 -16.39 4.07 -30.25
N ARG A 361 -17.20 3.20 -29.64
CA ARG A 361 -17.24 2.99 -28.17
C ARG A 361 -16.22 1.97 -27.67
N VAL A 362 -15.58 1.27 -28.58
CA VAL A 362 -14.53 0.26 -28.35
C VAL A 362 -13.24 0.87 -27.74
N ARG A 363 -12.99 2.18 -27.90
CA ARG A 363 -11.89 2.86 -27.20
C ARG A 363 -12.07 2.98 -25.68
N ALA A 364 -13.19 2.53 -25.10
CA ALA A 364 -13.65 2.94 -23.77
C ALA A 364 -13.81 1.82 -22.70
N GLN A 365 -13.12 0.68 -22.81
CA GLN A 365 -13.20 -0.39 -21.79
C GLN A 365 -11.86 -0.73 -21.10
N PRO A 366 -11.28 0.20 -20.30
CA PRO A 366 -9.97 0.00 -19.65
C PRO A 366 -9.93 -1.18 -18.67
N TYR A 367 -11.07 -1.76 -18.29
CA TYR A 367 -11.11 -2.93 -17.44
C TYR A 367 -10.63 -4.20 -18.17
N LEU A 368 -10.80 -4.30 -19.50
CA LEU A 368 -10.36 -5.47 -20.28
C LEU A 368 -8.83 -5.62 -20.33
N GLN A 369 -8.10 -4.50 -20.36
CA GLN A 369 -6.61 -4.46 -20.31
C GLN A 369 -6.03 -5.15 -19.08
N HIS A 370 -6.85 -5.35 -18.05
CA HIS A 370 -6.42 -5.80 -16.73
C HIS A 370 -6.99 -7.16 -16.34
N THR A 371 -7.68 -7.82 -17.28
CA THR A 371 -8.32 -9.12 -17.10
C THR A 371 -7.29 -10.21 -16.76
N ASP A 372 -7.59 -11.02 -15.75
CA ASP A 372 -6.81 -12.23 -15.41
C ASP A 372 -7.38 -13.48 -16.10
N GLY A 373 -8.69 -13.47 -16.41
CA GLY A 373 -9.37 -14.48 -17.21
C GLY A 373 -10.78 -14.05 -17.59
N VAL A 374 -11.34 -14.61 -18.65
CA VAL A 374 -12.62 -14.21 -19.23
C VAL A 374 -13.67 -15.27 -18.94
N VAL A 375 -14.91 -14.86 -18.65
CA VAL A 375 -16.07 -15.74 -18.64
C VAL A 375 -16.85 -15.51 -19.94
N LEU A 376 -16.81 -16.46 -20.87
CA LEU A 376 -17.57 -16.38 -22.12
C LEU A 376 -18.95 -17.01 -21.90
N VAL A 377 -20.00 -16.19 -22.01
CA VAL A 377 -21.39 -16.58 -21.88
C VAL A 377 -21.92 -16.98 -23.26
N ALA A 378 -22.11 -18.28 -23.45
CA ALA A 378 -22.50 -18.88 -24.71
C ALA A 378 -23.99 -19.26 -24.68
N ASP A 379 -24.81 -18.48 -25.37
CA ASP A 379 -26.20 -18.87 -25.64
C ASP A 379 -26.27 -19.64 -26.96
N VAL A 380 -26.29 -20.97 -26.88
CA VAL A 380 -26.28 -21.83 -28.08
C VAL A 380 -27.58 -21.72 -28.88
N LEU A 381 -28.69 -21.30 -28.26
CA LEU A 381 -29.98 -21.13 -28.93
C LEU A 381 -30.01 -19.90 -29.84
N ALA A 382 -28.99 -19.04 -29.75
CA ALA A 382 -28.78 -17.91 -30.65
C ALA A 382 -28.02 -18.30 -31.93
N ASP A 383 -27.39 -19.48 -31.99
CA ASP A 383 -26.63 -19.92 -33.16
C ASP A 383 -27.56 -20.39 -34.28
N ALA A 384 -27.35 -19.87 -35.49
CA ALA A 384 -28.20 -20.19 -36.64
C ALA A 384 -28.11 -21.67 -37.05
N GLY A 385 -26.93 -22.28 -36.93
CA GLY A 385 -26.71 -23.70 -37.24
C GLY A 385 -27.41 -24.61 -36.23
N VAL A 386 -27.36 -24.27 -34.95
CA VAL A 386 -28.10 -24.99 -33.90
C VAL A 386 -29.61 -24.84 -34.09
N ARG A 387 -30.10 -23.62 -34.37
CA ARG A 387 -31.53 -23.37 -34.61
C ARG A 387 -32.08 -24.11 -35.82
N GLY A 388 -31.30 -24.22 -36.90
CA GLY A 388 -31.69 -24.94 -38.10
C GLY A 388 -31.89 -26.45 -37.90
N ARG A 389 -31.43 -27.00 -36.76
CA ARG A 389 -31.57 -28.42 -36.39
C ARG A 389 -32.75 -28.68 -35.44
N LEU A 390 -33.42 -27.64 -34.95
CA LEU A 390 -34.54 -27.78 -34.00
C LEU A 390 -35.83 -28.17 -34.73
N GLY A 391 -36.58 -29.10 -34.14
CA GLY A 391 -37.94 -29.43 -34.57
C GLY A 391 -38.95 -28.35 -34.19
N GLU A 392 -40.15 -28.39 -34.76
CA GLU A 392 -41.18 -27.34 -34.58
C GLU A 392 -41.57 -27.10 -33.11
N ASP A 393 -41.75 -28.17 -32.33
CA ASP A 393 -42.07 -28.07 -30.90
C ASP A 393 -40.92 -27.44 -30.08
N ASP A 394 -39.68 -27.76 -30.45
CA ASP A 394 -38.48 -27.25 -29.80
C ASP A 394 -38.18 -25.79 -30.18
N ILE A 395 -38.57 -25.34 -31.39
CA ILE A 395 -38.47 -23.94 -31.81
C ILE A 395 -39.29 -23.03 -30.90
N SER A 396 -40.49 -23.46 -30.52
CA SER A 396 -41.36 -22.69 -29.61
C SER A 396 -40.71 -22.54 -28.23
N ARG A 397 -40.14 -23.62 -27.68
CA ARG A 397 -39.42 -23.61 -26.40
C ARG A 397 -38.14 -22.76 -26.46
N ALA A 398 -37.36 -22.91 -27.53
CA ALA A 398 -36.14 -22.14 -27.76
C ALA A 398 -36.45 -20.64 -27.91
N THR A 399 -37.55 -20.28 -28.56
CA THR A 399 -37.98 -18.88 -28.73
C THR A 399 -38.47 -18.28 -27.41
N ALA A 400 -39.22 -19.05 -26.60
CA ALA A 400 -39.64 -18.63 -25.26
C ALA A 400 -38.44 -18.36 -24.33
N ALA A 401 -37.30 -19.00 -24.57
CA ALA A 401 -36.04 -18.78 -23.86
C ALA A 401 -35.34 -17.44 -24.20
N ARG A 402 -35.93 -16.64 -25.09
CA ARG A 402 -35.43 -15.31 -25.53
C ARG A 402 -33.94 -15.36 -25.92
N PRO A 403 -33.58 -16.09 -26.98
CA PRO A 403 -32.20 -16.28 -27.39
C PRO A 403 -31.51 -14.94 -27.65
N SER A 404 -30.21 -14.91 -27.44
CA SER A 404 -29.39 -13.74 -27.76
C SER A 404 -29.51 -13.37 -29.24
N SER A 405 -29.32 -12.10 -29.57
CA SER A 405 -29.26 -11.63 -30.95
C SER A 405 -28.01 -12.07 -31.70
N GLN A 406 -26.97 -12.53 -31.00
CA GLN A 406 -25.70 -12.97 -31.58
C GLN A 406 -25.34 -14.35 -31.07
N GLY A 407 -24.89 -15.21 -31.99
CA GLY A 407 -24.40 -16.54 -31.66
C GLY A 407 -23.11 -16.51 -30.84
N PRO A 408 -22.75 -17.63 -30.18
CA PRO A 408 -21.51 -17.74 -29.42
C PRO A 408 -20.25 -17.53 -30.27
N TRP A 409 -20.26 -18.00 -31.52
CA TRP A 409 -19.14 -17.84 -32.46
C TRP A 409 -18.93 -16.37 -32.85
N ASP A 410 -20.00 -15.63 -33.18
CA ASP A 410 -19.90 -14.22 -33.56
C ASP A 410 -19.44 -13.36 -32.38
N THR A 411 -19.99 -13.64 -31.19
CA THR A 411 -19.56 -13.01 -29.93
C THR A 411 -18.07 -13.25 -29.70
N TYR A 412 -17.61 -14.47 -29.93
CA TYR A 412 -16.20 -14.85 -29.79
C TYR A 412 -15.29 -14.11 -30.78
N GLN A 413 -15.65 -14.05 -32.05
CA GLN A 413 -14.85 -13.36 -33.07
C GLN A 413 -14.68 -11.88 -32.73
N ARG A 414 -15.77 -11.21 -32.33
CA ARG A 414 -15.72 -9.81 -31.86
C ARG A 414 -14.80 -9.68 -30.66
N LEU A 415 -14.96 -10.55 -29.66
CA LEU A 415 -14.11 -10.57 -28.47
C LEU A 415 -12.62 -10.71 -28.83
N THR A 416 -12.26 -11.58 -29.79
CA THR A 416 -10.84 -11.77 -30.14
C THR A 416 -10.23 -10.54 -30.78
N GLY A 417 -10.96 -9.81 -31.62
CA GLY A 417 -10.50 -8.52 -32.16
C GLY A 417 -10.19 -7.52 -31.04
N GLU A 418 -11.11 -7.41 -30.08
CA GLU A 418 -10.98 -6.50 -28.92
C GLU A 418 -9.84 -6.86 -27.98
N LEU A 419 -9.75 -8.14 -27.58
CA LEU A 419 -8.70 -8.60 -26.69
C LEU A 419 -7.32 -8.48 -27.34
N GLN A 420 -7.21 -8.74 -28.64
CA GLN A 420 -5.96 -8.58 -29.36
C GLN A 420 -5.50 -7.13 -29.35
N ALA A 421 -6.40 -6.18 -29.64
CA ALA A 421 -6.11 -4.75 -29.64
C ALA A 421 -5.73 -4.22 -28.25
N LEU A 422 -6.40 -4.67 -27.18
CA LEU A 422 -6.24 -4.12 -25.83
C LEU A 422 -5.16 -4.82 -24.99
N THR A 423 -4.98 -6.13 -25.18
CA THR A 423 -4.12 -6.92 -24.29
C THR A 423 -2.83 -7.37 -24.95
N GLY A 424 -2.82 -7.59 -26.28
CA GLY A 424 -1.71 -8.20 -27.02
C GLY A 424 -1.20 -9.53 -26.46
N ARG A 425 -1.96 -10.18 -25.56
CA ARG A 425 -1.49 -11.25 -24.66
C ARG A 425 -2.52 -12.37 -24.51
N ARG A 426 -3.34 -12.61 -25.53
CA ARG A 426 -4.43 -13.60 -25.55
C ARG A 426 -3.99 -14.98 -25.05
N GLU A 427 -2.80 -15.43 -25.47
CA GLU A 427 -2.21 -16.72 -25.11
C GLU A 427 -1.90 -16.89 -23.60
N ARG A 428 -1.97 -15.80 -22.82
CA ARG A 428 -1.72 -15.82 -21.37
C ARG A 428 -3.02 -15.88 -20.54
N LEU A 429 -4.17 -15.59 -21.16
CA LEU A 429 -5.48 -15.55 -20.51
C LEU A 429 -6.12 -16.94 -20.46
N CYS A 430 -6.95 -17.16 -19.45
CA CYS A 430 -7.80 -18.35 -19.34
C CYS A 430 -9.24 -17.95 -19.68
N VAL A 431 -9.96 -18.82 -20.39
CA VAL A 431 -11.36 -18.60 -20.77
C VAL A 431 -12.24 -19.68 -20.14
N ALA A 432 -13.26 -19.23 -19.43
CA ALA A 432 -14.29 -20.08 -18.84
C ALA A 432 -15.57 -19.92 -19.67
N THR A 433 -15.86 -20.88 -20.52
CA THR A 433 -17.05 -20.86 -21.37
C THR A 433 -18.22 -21.47 -20.64
N VAL A 434 -19.30 -20.71 -20.52
CA VAL A 434 -20.51 -21.12 -19.80
C VAL A 434 -21.68 -21.09 -20.77
N VAL A 435 -22.17 -22.27 -21.11
CA VAL A 435 -23.43 -22.46 -21.84
C VAL A 435 -24.58 -22.14 -20.90
N THR A 436 -25.37 -21.13 -21.25
CA THR A 436 -26.51 -20.68 -20.44
C THR A 436 -27.80 -21.38 -20.85
N LYS A 437 -28.88 -21.12 -20.09
CA LYS A 437 -30.25 -21.60 -20.38
C LYS A 437 -30.38 -23.11 -20.40
N ARG A 438 -29.58 -23.79 -19.57
CA ARG A 438 -29.60 -25.25 -19.45
C ARG A 438 -30.99 -25.81 -19.09
N ASP A 439 -31.78 -25.07 -18.31
CA ASP A 439 -33.16 -25.42 -17.99
C ASP A 439 -34.04 -25.62 -19.22
N ILE A 440 -33.74 -24.94 -20.32
CA ILE A 440 -34.42 -25.12 -21.60
C ILE A 440 -33.74 -26.21 -22.42
N LEU A 441 -32.40 -26.23 -22.47
CA LEU A 441 -31.65 -27.24 -23.20
C LEU A 441 -31.96 -28.67 -22.75
N ASP A 442 -32.17 -28.87 -21.44
CA ASP A 442 -32.52 -30.17 -20.86
C ASP A 442 -33.94 -30.62 -21.25
N GLN A 443 -34.79 -29.73 -21.80
CA GLN A 443 -36.16 -30.02 -22.24
C GLN A 443 -36.29 -30.22 -23.76
N LEU A 444 -35.24 -29.90 -24.53
CA LEU A 444 -35.28 -30.07 -25.98
C LEU A 444 -35.13 -31.55 -26.33
N THR A 445 -35.90 -31.99 -27.31
CA THR A 445 -35.90 -33.39 -27.77
C THR A 445 -35.00 -33.61 -28.98
N THR A 446 -34.80 -32.57 -29.78
CA THR A 446 -34.00 -32.58 -31.02
C THR A 446 -32.51 -32.38 -30.79
N LEU A 447 -32.11 -31.91 -29.60
CA LEU A 447 -30.70 -31.78 -29.22
C LEU A 447 -30.36 -32.78 -28.11
N PRO A 448 -29.14 -33.34 -28.11
CA PRO A 448 -28.67 -34.13 -26.98
C PRO A 448 -28.60 -33.28 -25.72
N VAL A 449 -28.90 -33.87 -24.57
CA VAL A 449 -28.82 -33.18 -23.27
C VAL A 449 -27.35 -32.90 -22.92
N PRO A 450 -26.99 -31.69 -22.42
CA PRO A 450 -25.64 -31.38 -21.99
C PRO A 450 -25.10 -32.35 -20.94
N GLY A 451 -24.14 -33.18 -21.34
CA GLY A 451 -23.43 -34.10 -20.46
C GLY A 451 -22.34 -33.43 -19.61
N PRO A 452 -21.57 -34.21 -18.82
CA PRO A 452 -20.43 -33.69 -18.06
C PRO A 452 -19.28 -33.15 -18.94
N ARG A 453 -19.23 -33.56 -20.21
CA ARG A 453 -18.27 -33.12 -21.24
C ARG A 453 -18.91 -32.09 -22.16
N VAL A 454 -18.98 -30.85 -21.68
CA VAL A 454 -19.62 -29.76 -22.45
C VAL A 454 -18.83 -29.41 -23.72
N ASP A 455 -17.52 -29.66 -23.75
CA ASP A 455 -16.67 -29.53 -24.93
C ASP A 455 -17.05 -30.50 -26.06
N ASP A 456 -17.23 -31.78 -25.72
CA ASP A 456 -17.65 -32.80 -26.69
C ASP A 456 -19.08 -32.52 -27.16
N TRP A 457 -19.98 -32.14 -26.24
CA TRP A 457 -21.36 -31.76 -26.55
C TRP A 457 -21.45 -30.53 -27.48
N LEU A 458 -20.66 -29.48 -27.23
CA LEU A 458 -20.60 -28.31 -28.13
C LEU A 458 -20.16 -28.70 -29.54
N THR A 459 -19.26 -29.67 -29.66
CA THR A 459 -18.80 -30.20 -30.96
C THR A 459 -19.92 -30.96 -31.67
N GLU A 460 -20.67 -31.79 -30.95
CA GLU A 460 -21.80 -32.58 -31.47
C GLU A 460 -22.95 -31.71 -32.00
N ILE A 461 -23.24 -30.59 -31.34
CA ILE A 461 -24.28 -29.64 -31.78
C ILE A 461 -23.82 -28.71 -32.91
N GLY A 462 -22.56 -28.80 -33.38
CA GLY A 462 -22.06 -28.06 -34.52
C GLY A 462 -21.24 -26.80 -34.19
N LEU A 463 -20.82 -26.62 -32.93
CA LEU A 463 -19.95 -25.52 -32.49
C LEU A 463 -18.48 -25.95 -32.34
N ASP A 464 -18.05 -26.92 -33.15
CA ASP A 464 -16.68 -27.46 -33.18
C ASP A 464 -15.62 -26.37 -33.43
N ARG A 465 -15.94 -25.41 -34.31
CA ARG A 465 -15.09 -24.27 -34.64
C ARG A 465 -14.82 -23.40 -33.42
N LEU A 466 -15.83 -23.17 -32.58
CA LEU A 466 -15.72 -22.40 -31.33
C LEU A 466 -14.79 -23.11 -30.34
N VAL A 467 -15.01 -24.42 -30.12
CA VAL A 467 -14.20 -25.21 -29.18
C VAL A 467 -12.73 -25.22 -29.60
N ARG A 468 -12.45 -25.47 -30.90
CA ARG A 468 -11.07 -25.46 -31.43
C ARG A 468 -10.41 -24.09 -31.29
N ALA A 469 -11.11 -23.00 -31.64
CA ALA A 469 -10.55 -21.66 -31.56
C ALA A 469 -10.21 -21.26 -30.12
N LEU A 470 -11.13 -21.50 -29.17
CA LEU A 470 -10.89 -21.23 -27.75
C LEU A 470 -9.71 -22.03 -27.19
N GLY A 471 -9.58 -23.30 -27.59
CA GLY A 471 -8.47 -24.16 -27.19
C GLY A 471 -7.11 -23.73 -27.77
N GLY A 472 -7.11 -23.17 -28.97
CA GLY A 472 -5.91 -22.66 -29.64
C GLY A 472 -5.46 -21.30 -29.09
N ASP A 473 -6.41 -20.37 -28.95
CA ASP A 473 -6.16 -18.95 -28.75
C ASP A 473 -5.81 -18.58 -27.30
N PHE A 474 -6.32 -19.33 -26.32
CA PHE A 474 -6.13 -19.06 -24.89
C PHE A 474 -5.09 -19.98 -24.26
N ARG A 475 -4.62 -19.60 -23.07
CA ARG A 475 -3.74 -20.44 -22.23
C ARG A 475 -4.41 -21.74 -21.83
N ALA A 476 -5.69 -21.64 -21.45
CA ALA A 476 -6.55 -22.74 -21.07
C ALA A 476 -8.01 -22.35 -21.31
N ALA A 477 -8.80 -23.31 -21.78
CA ALA A 477 -10.23 -23.19 -21.98
C ALA A 477 -10.95 -24.32 -21.24
N ARG A 478 -12.06 -24.00 -20.57
CA ARG A 478 -12.93 -24.97 -19.91
C ARG A 478 -14.39 -24.59 -20.12
N TYR A 479 -15.26 -25.59 -20.04
CA TYR A 479 -16.65 -25.50 -20.49
C TYR A 479 -17.59 -26.01 -19.41
N TRP A 480 -18.68 -25.28 -19.17
CA TRP A 480 -19.75 -25.61 -18.23
C TRP A 480 -21.11 -25.32 -18.89
N ALA A 481 -22.14 -26.03 -18.44
CA ALA A 481 -23.53 -25.75 -18.80
C ALA A 481 -24.30 -25.46 -17.51
N VAL A 482 -24.97 -24.31 -17.45
CA VAL A 482 -25.56 -23.78 -16.21
C VAL A 482 -26.97 -23.24 -16.50
N SER A 483 -27.92 -23.56 -15.63
CA SER A 483 -29.18 -22.82 -15.57
C SER A 483 -29.07 -21.73 -14.52
N ALA A 484 -28.85 -20.49 -14.96
CA ALA A 484 -28.86 -19.36 -14.05
C ALA A 484 -30.24 -19.14 -13.43
N ARG A 485 -31.32 -19.50 -14.14
CA ARG A 485 -32.69 -19.46 -13.64
C ARG A 485 -32.93 -20.48 -12.54
N ALA A 486 -32.45 -21.72 -12.66
CA ALA A 486 -32.59 -22.73 -11.60
C ALA A 486 -31.64 -22.48 -10.41
N ALA A 487 -30.52 -21.79 -10.64
CA ALA A 487 -29.59 -21.38 -9.58
C ALA A 487 -30.07 -20.16 -8.78
N THR A 488 -30.98 -19.35 -9.34
CA THR A 488 -31.49 -18.10 -8.74
C THR A 488 -33.03 -18.11 -8.68
N GLY A 489 -33.68 -17.04 -8.23
CA GLY A 489 -35.15 -16.95 -8.22
C GLY A 489 -35.84 -17.69 -7.06
N THR A 490 -37.08 -18.13 -7.30
CA THR A 490 -37.94 -18.79 -6.30
C THR A 490 -37.69 -20.31 -6.26
N GLY A 491 -37.17 -20.81 -5.13
CA GLY A 491 -36.81 -22.22 -4.96
C GLY A 491 -35.52 -22.64 -5.69
N PRO A 492 -34.37 -21.97 -5.45
CA PRO A 492 -33.14 -22.26 -6.16
C PRO A 492 -32.58 -23.65 -5.82
N LEU A 493 -32.12 -24.38 -6.84
CA LEU A 493 -31.46 -25.67 -6.68
C LEU A 493 -30.01 -25.49 -6.25
N GLU A 494 -29.65 -25.99 -5.07
CA GLU A 494 -28.28 -25.87 -4.55
C GLU A 494 -27.23 -26.52 -5.49
N SER A 495 -27.61 -27.61 -6.18
CA SER A 495 -26.75 -28.27 -7.17
C SER A 495 -26.40 -27.35 -8.34
N GLU A 496 -27.36 -26.58 -8.85
CA GLU A 496 -27.14 -25.60 -9.92
C GLU A 496 -26.44 -24.33 -9.39
N GLN A 497 -26.71 -23.90 -8.16
CA GLN A 497 -25.92 -22.84 -7.50
C GLN A 497 -24.44 -23.19 -7.47
N ARG A 498 -24.09 -24.38 -6.97
CA ARG A 498 -22.69 -24.81 -6.90
C ARG A 498 -22.07 -24.90 -8.29
N ARG A 499 -22.79 -25.47 -9.27
CA ARG A 499 -22.34 -25.55 -10.66
C ARG A 499 -22.08 -24.16 -11.27
N ALA A 500 -22.94 -23.18 -10.99
CA ALA A 500 -22.79 -21.82 -11.46
C ALA A 500 -21.51 -21.14 -10.95
N ALA A 501 -21.02 -21.48 -9.76
CA ALA A 501 -19.78 -20.93 -9.21
C ALA A 501 -18.49 -21.60 -9.73
N GLU A 502 -18.58 -22.82 -10.28
CA GLU A 502 -17.40 -23.57 -10.77
C GLU A 502 -16.50 -22.82 -11.75
N PRO A 503 -17.01 -22.08 -12.75
CA PRO A 503 -16.18 -21.33 -13.69
C PRO A 503 -15.31 -20.29 -13.00
N VAL A 504 -15.87 -19.56 -12.04
CA VAL A 504 -15.17 -18.55 -11.25
C VAL A 504 -14.19 -19.19 -10.27
N LEU A 505 -14.58 -20.31 -9.64
CA LEU A 505 -13.69 -21.08 -8.76
C LEU A 505 -12.47 -21.62 -9.50
N TRP A 506 -12.62 -21.99 -10.77
CA TRP A 506 -11.51 -22.35 -11.64
C TRP A 506 -10.60 -21.16 -11.93
N LEU A 507 -11.14 -20.00 -12.31
CA LEU A 507 -10.35 -18.77 -12.51
C LEU A 507 -9.59 -18.36 -11.24
N LEU A 508 -10.24 -18.46 -10.07
CA LEU A 508 -9.60 -18.24 -8.77
C LEU A 508 -8.49 -19.27 -8.50
N ALA A 509 -8.67 -20.52 -8.93
CA ALA A 509 -7.65 -21.56 -8.80
C ALA A 509 -6.41 -21.26 -9.65
N VAL A 510 -6.59 -20.79 -10.88
CA VAL A 510 -5.49 -20.31 -11.75
C VAL A 510 -4.73 -19.14 -11.11
N SER A 511 -5.42 -18.29 -10.33
CA SER A 511 -4.78 -17.22 -9.56
C SER A 511 -3.98 -17.71 -8.33
N GLY A 512 -4.04 -19.02 -8.01
CA GLY A 512 -3.37 -19.66 -6.88
C GLY A 512 -4.21 -19.77 -5.61
N LEU A 513 -5.52 -19.53 -5.67
CA LEU A 513 -6.44 -19.91 -4.58
C LEU A 513 -6.63 -21.44 -4.59
N ARG A 514 -6.83 -22.08 -3.44
CA ARG A 514 -6.94 -23.55 -3.37
C ARG A 514 -8.33 -24.06 -3.75
N THR A 515 -8.95 -23.56 -4.82
CA THR A 515 -10.33 -23.87 -5.22
C THR A 515 -10.46 -24.93 -6.31
N ALA A 516 -9.34 -25.48 -6.81
CA ALA A 516 -9.35 -26.43 -7.94
C ALA A 516 -10.25 -27.66 -7.71
N ALA A 517 -10.32 -28.17 -6.48
CA ALA A 517 -11.17 -29.31 -6.13
C ALA A 517 -12.69 -28.99 -6.12
N LEU A 518 -13.05 -27.71 -6.08
CA LEU A 518 -14.45 -27.25 -6.05
C LEU A 518 -14.97 -26.87 -7.43
N ALA A 519 -14.11 -26.76 -8.44
CA ALA A 519 -14.45 -26.24 -9.76
C ALA A 519 -15.07 -27.26 -10.72
N GLY A 520 -15.57 -28.38 -10.19
CA GLY A 520 -16.19 -29.48 -10.95
C GLY A 520 -15.30 -30.12 -12.03
N PRO A 521 -15.76 -31.19 -12.67
CA PRO A 521 -15.12 -31.75 -13.86
C PRO A 521 -15.45 -30.89 -15.10
N GLY A 522 -15.00 -29.64 -15.12
CA GLY A 522 -15.14 -28.77 -16.30
C GLY A 522 -14.26 -29.24 -17.46
N GLY A 523 -14.79 -30.08 -18.36
CA GLY A 523 -14.18 -30.49 -19.64
C GLY A 523 -12.80 -31.17 -19.56
N ARG A 524 -12.21 -31.54 -20.72
CA ARG A 524 -10.81 -32.00 -20.76
C ARG A 524 -9.88 -30.82 -20.45
N PRO A 525 -8.90 -30.94 -19.52
CA PRO A 525 -7.85 -29.94 -19.43
C PRO A 525 -7.11 -29.90 -20.78
N GLY A 526 -7.08 -28.72 -21.42
CA GLY A 526 -6.41 -28.55 -22.70
C GLY A 526 -4.95 -29.02 -22.65
N VAL A 527 -4.35 -29.33 -23.80
CA VAL A 527 -2.95 -29.80 -23.90
C VAL A 527 -1.98 -28.83 -23.19
N LYS A 528 -2.25 -27.52 -23.29
CA LYS A 528 -1.51 -26.45 -22.59
C LYS A 528 -1.71 -26.49 -21.06
N GLU A 529 -2.90 -26.81 -20.57
CA GLU A 529 -3.21 -26.93 -19.14
C GLU A 529 -2.51 -28.16 -18.51
N ARG A 530 -2.42 -29.27 -19.27
CA ARG A 530 -1.69 -30.47 -18.85
C ARG A 530 -0.19 -30.23 -18.67
N ARG A 531 0.47 -29.49 -19.59
CA ARG A 531 1.88 -29.10 -19.45
C ARG A 531 2.14 -28.23 -18.21
N LEU A 532 1.17 -27.42 -17.80
CA LEU A 532 1.27 -26.56 -16.61
C LEU A 532 1.13 -27.31 -15.29
N ARG A 533 0.29 -28.36 -15.23
CA ARG A 533 0.22 -29.23 -14.04
C ARG A 533 1.49 -30.06 -13.85
N LEU A 534 2.14 -30.46 -14.95
CA LEU A 534 3.42 -31.17 -14.92
C LEU A 534 4.60 -30.25 -14.52
N ARG A 535 4.55 -28.95 -14.88
CA ARG A 535 5.49 -27.92 -14.40
C ARG A 535 5.10 -27.34 -13.02
N GLY A 536 4.84 -28.21 -12.05
CA GLY A 536 4.68 -27.83 -10.64
C GLY A 536 5.91 -27.10 -10.06
N PRO A 537 5.86 -26.58 -8.82
CA PRO A 537 6.56 -25.36 -8.36
C PRO A 537 8.10 -25.35 -8.33
N ARG A 538 8.80 -26.32 -8.92
CA ARG A 538 10.26 -26.44 -8.85
C ARG A 538 11.03 -25.63 -9.91
N ASP A 539 10.44 -25.29 -11.06
CA ASP A 539 11.20 -24.72 -12.18
C ASP A 539 11.09 -23.18 -12.34
N ARG A 540 11.03 -22.44 -11.23
CA ARG A 540 11.26 -20.97 -11.25
C ARG A 540 12.60 -20.56 -10.65
N GLU A 541 13.50 -21.50 -10.39
CA GLU A 541 14.94 -21.24 -10.37
C GLU A 541 15.49 -21.48 -11.76
N ARG A 542 15.51 -20.42 -12.56
CA ARG A 542 16.49 -20.23 -13.64
C ARG A 542 16.49 -18.75 -13.94
N THR A 543 17.42 -18.05 -13.29
CA THR A 543 18.13 -16.92 -13.90
C THR A 543 18.58 -17.32 -15.31
N PRO A 544 18.69 -16.37 -16.24
CA PRO A 544 20.05 -15.92 -16.52
C PRO A 544 20.18 -14.42 -16.78
N ALA A 545 21.41 -13.97 -16.50
CA ALA A 545 22.11 -12.74 -16.89
C ALA A 545 21.51 -11.39 -16.47
#